data_AF-A0A8J2RD73-F1
#
_entry.id   AF-A0A8J2RD73-F1
#
_cell.length_a   1.000
_cell.length_b   1.000
_cell.length_c   1.000
_cell.angle_alpha   90.00
_cell.angle_beta   90.00
_cell.angle_gamma   90.00
#
_symmetry.space_group_name_H-M   'P 1'
#
loop_
_entity.id
_entity.type
_entity.pdbx_description
1 polymer ?
#
loop_
_entity_poly.entity_id
_entity_poly.type
_entity_poly.pdbx_seq_one_letter_code
_entity_poly.pdbx_strand_id
1 'polypeptide(L)'
;MARFGSTLSVGMLILTVFTCSTSTQTVDERLQQFTTSFMQFKRVVETKVTRLESKNTQLEALIEQKDKQYELLAAKVAQLELSLQNEQASLVSNTKAATIHTEEVITVTNGEKDGRWGRLESCPTGSRAVGYQTQNKFEALFEDVDETGLNMLVIFCDDPLQTKISSPVGFLGDWQPIRECVAGSYMKSFRMRVSPAGQLSDRNTTDNTAINNIRFTCSNGRELRSEGNTGGTWGDYSAECLDGICGMETRFRPDGGLLVDNTALNDVRFTCCTPDDLELFTE
;
A
#
# COMPACT_ATOMS: atom_id res chain seq x y z
N MET A 1 15.56 34.24 -28.43
CA MET A 1 16.97 34.74 -28.41
C MET A 1 17.08 35.73 -27.26
N ALA A 2 17.79 35.32 -26.21
CA ALA A 2 19.08 35.90 -25.79
C ALA A 2 18.87 37.03 -24.75
N ARG A 3 19.00 36.78 -23.44
CA ARG A 3 20.20 36.61 -22.58
C ARG A 3 21.04 37.88 -22.38
N PHE A 4 21.19 38.20 -21.08
CA PHE A 4 22.27 38.90 -20.35
C PHE A 4 22.38 40.43 -20.38
N GLY A 5 22.68 40.99 -19.20
CA GLY A 5 23.32 42.30 -19.08
C GLY A 5 23.06 43.02 -17.76
N SER A 6 23.77 42.63 -16.71
CA SER A 6 23.93 43.38 -15.45
C SER A 6 24.81 44.63 -15.65
N THR A 7 24.45 45.75 -15.02
CA THR A 7 25.42 46.79 -14.61
C THR A 7 24.96 47.54 -13.34
N LEU A 8 25.93 47.64 -12.43
CA LEU A 8 25.98 48.47 -11.22
C LEU A 8 25.97 49.97 -11.56
N SER A 9 25.37 50.80 -10.69
CA SER A 9 25.84 52.17 -10.42
C SER A 9 25.23 52.74 -9.13
N VAL A 10 26.03 52.70 -8.06
CA VAL A 10 26.31 53.74 -7.03
C VAL A 10 25.19 54.71 -6.62
N GLY A 11 24.85 54.69 -5.32
CA GLY A 11 24.06 55.74 -4.67
C GLY A 11 24.30 55.82 -3.15
N MET A 12 25.22 56.70 -2.77
CA MET A 12 25.29 57.45 -1.51
C MET A 12 25.46 56.68 -0.18
N LEU A 13 26.71 56.71 0.30
CA LEU A 13 27.14 56.44 1.66
C LEU A 13 26.54 57.52 2.60
N ILE A 14 25.38 57.27 3.19
CA ILE A 14 24.93 58.01 4.38
C ILE A 14 25.58 57.31 5.57
N LEU A 15 26.62 57.93 6.14
CA LEU A 15 27.08 57.61 7.49
C LEU A 15 25.92 57.91 8.46
N THR A 16 25.03 56.94 8.65
CA THR A 16 24.30 56.86 9.91
C THR A 16 25.33 56.39 10.93
N VAL A 17 25.72 57.31 11.80
CA VAL A 17 26.41 56.98 13.04
C VAL A 17 25.58 55.90 13.70
N PHE A 18 26.05 54.65 13.62
CA PHE A 18 25.58 53.59 14.49
C PHE A 18 26.04 53.98 15.90
N THR A 19 25.26 54.85 16.55
CA THR A 19 25.17 54.73 17.99
C THR A 19 24.63 53.33 18.21
N CYS A 20 25.46 52.46 18.78
CA CYS A 20 24.98 51.27 19.44
C CYS A 20 24.16 51.77 20.62
N SER A 21 22.92 52.20 20.37
CA SER A 21 21.89 52.20 21.39
C SER A 21 21.65 50.73 21.66
N THR A 22 22.32 50.21 22.68
CA THR A 22 21.81 49.06 23.41
C THR A 22 20.39 49.45 23.78
N SER A 23 19.39 49.00 23.01
CA SER A 23 18.01 49.09 23.44
C SER A 23 17.90 48.12 24.60
N THR A 24 18.18 48.62 25.80
CA THR A 24 17.74 47.97 27.02
C THR A 24 16.23 48.13 27.02
N GLN A 25 15.53 47.31 26.21
CA GLN A 25 14.10 47.15 26.32
C GLN A 25 13.82 46.91 27.79
N THR A 26 12.95 47.73 28.36
CA THR A 26 12.59 47.58 29.77
C THR A 26 11.95 46.21 29.94
N VAL A 27 11.98 45.70 31.18
CA VAL A 27 11.33 44.41 31.49
C VAL A 27 9.85 44.45 31.08
N ASP A 28 9.20 45.61 31.21
CA ASP A 28 7.80 45.83 30.82
C ASP A 28 7.57 45.72 29.31
N GLU A 29 8.45 46.28 28.47
CA GLU A 29 8.37 46.17 27.01
C GLU A 29 8.54 44.72 26.54
N ARG A 30 9.48 43.98 27.13
CA ARG A 30 9.68 42.55 26.85
C ARG A 30 8.49 41.71 27.29
N LEU A 31 7.93 42.02 28.46
CA LEU A 31 6.74 41.35 28.98
C LEU A 31 5.53 41.60 28.09
N GLN A 32 5.36 42.82 27.58
CA GLN A 32 4.27 43.17 26.68
C GLN A 32 4.42 42.51 25.30
N GLN A 33 5.65 42.45 24.76
CA GLN A 33 5.95 41.74 23.52
C GLN A 33 5.68 40.23 23.67
N PHE A 34 6.17 39.62 24.76
CA PHE A 34 5.92 38.20 25.05
C PHE A 34 4.43 37.91 25.22
N THR A 35 3.70 38.74 25.96
CA THR A 35 2.25 38.59 26.17
C THR A 35 1.51 38.65 24.83
N THR A 36 1.89 39.58 23.95
CA THR A 36 1.27 39.71 22.62
C THR A 36 1.52 38.47 21.77
N SER A 37 2.77 37.98 21.72
CA SER A 37 3.12 36.76 20.99
C SER A 37 2.44 35.52 21.56
N PHE A 38 2.35 35.39 22.89
CA PHE A 38 1.65 34.30 23.55
C PHE A 38 0.16 34.30 23.22
N MET A 39 -0.48 35.46 23.23
CA MET A 39 -1.91 35.59 22.87
C MET A 39 -2.17 35.28 21.39
N GLN A 40 -1.23 35.63 20.49
CA GLN A 40 -1.31 35.23 19.09
C GLN A 40 -1.17 33.72 18.93
N PHE A 41 -0.18 33.10 19.60
CA PHE A 41 0.00 31.66 19.59
C PHE A 41 -1.23 30.93 20.11
N LYS A 42 -1.78 31.38 21.25
CA LYS A 42 -3.02 30.83 21.83
C LYS A 42 -4.18 30.83 20.83
N ARG A 43 -4.42 31.95 20.12
CA ARG A 43 -5.48 32.02 19.09
C ARG A 43 -5.27 31.04 17.95
N VAL A 44 -4.02 30.88 17.49
CA VAL A 44 -3.69 29.93 16.41
C VAL A 44 -3.95 28.49 16.86
N VAL A 45 -3.58 28.16 18.10
CA VAL A 45 -3.83 26.83 18.68
C VAL A 45 -5.32 26.58 18.80
N GLU A 46 -6.08 27.51 19.40
CA GLU A 46 -7.54 27.39 19.53
C GLU A 46 -8.23 27.18 18.18
N THR A 47 -7.83 27.96 17.16
CA THR A 47 -8.38 27.82 15.80
C THR A 47 -8.06 26.44 15.20
N LYS A 48 -6.84 25.92 15.42
CA LYS A 48 -6.47 24.58 14.94
C LYS A 48 -7.24 23.48 15.67
N VAL A 49 -7.47 23.62 16.98
CA VAL A 49 -8.26 22.68 17.77
C VAL A 49 -9.69 22.63 17.25
N THR A 50 -10.35 23.77 17.08
CA THR A 50 -11.72 23.81 16.53
C THR A 50 -11.79 23.22 15.11
N ARG A 51 -10.76 23.46 14.28
CA ARG A 51 -10.68 22.84 12.95
C ARG A 51 -10.52 21.32 13.01
N LEU A 52 -9.76 20.80 13.98
CA LEU A 52 -9.61 19.36 14.19
C LEU A 52 -10.91 18.75 14.73
N GLU A 53 -11.58 19.38 15.68
CA GLU A 53 -12.88 18.94 16.18
C GLU A 53 -13.91 18.86 15.04
N SER A 54 -13.97 19.89 14.18
CA SER A 54 -14.86 19.88 13.01
C SER A 54 -14.52 18.74 12.04
N LYS A 55 -13.24 18.46 11.79
CA LYS A 55 -12.83 17.31 10.97
C LYS A 55 -13.19 15.98 11.62
N ASN A 56 -13.06 15.88 12.95
CA ASN A 56 -13.41 14.66 13.67
C ASN A 56 -14.92 14.36 13.55
N THR A 57 -15.77 15.38 13.73
CA THR A 57 -17.22 15.24 13.53
C THR A 57 -17.57 14.87 12.08
N GLN A 58 -16.88 15.45 11.08
CA GLN A 58 -17.07 15.07 9.68
C GLN A 58 -16.67 13.61 9.42
N LEU A 59 -15.59 13.14 10.03
CA LEU A 59 -15.13 11.77 9.90
C LEU A 59 -16.10 10.78 10.54
N GLU A 60 -16.62 11.09 11.73
CA GLU A 60 -17.64 10.28 12.41
C GLU A 60 -18.91 10.14 11.55
N ALA A 61 -19.37 11.23 10.93
CA ALA A 61 -20.51 11.18 10.00
C ALA A 61 -20.23 10.33 8.76
N LEU A 62 -18.99 10.36 8.24
CA LEU A 62 -18.59 9.54 7.09
C LEU A 62 -18.53 8.05 7.45
N ILE A 63 -18.06 7.72 8.66
CA ILE A 63 -18.04 6.35 9.18
C ILE A 63 -19.47 5.81 9.25
N GLU A 64 -20.40 6.58 9.86
CA GLU A 64 -21.81 6.18 9.94
C GLU A 64 -22.45 5.97 8.55
N GLN A 65 -22.11 6.83 7.59
CA GLN A 65 -22.56 6.66 6.20
C GLN A 65 -22.01 5.38 5.57
N LYS A 66 -20.73 5.06 5.83
CA LYS A 66 -20.09 3.85 5.31
C LYS A 66 -20.68 2.59 5.94
N ASP A 67 -20.97 2.60 7.23
CA ASP A 67 -21.61 1.47 7.91
C ASP A 67 -22.98 1.14 7.29
N LYS A 68 -23.81 2.17 7.06
CA LYS A 68 -25.10 2.02 6.33
C LYS A 68 -24.91 1.47 4.92
N GLN A 69 -23.85 1.89 4.23
CA GLN A 69 -23.53 1.39 2.89
C GLN A 69 -23.14 -0.11 2.93
N TYR A 70 -22.36 -0.52 3.93
CA TYR A 70 -21.96 -1.92 4.11
C TYR A 70 -23.13 -2.82 4.47
N GLU A 71 -24.04 -2.38 5.34
CA GLU A 71 -25.26 -3.13 5.68
C GLU A 71 -26.15 -3.34 4.43
N LEU A 72 -26.33 -2.30 3.62
CA LEU A 72 -27.07 -2.41 2.36
C LEU A 72 -26.39 -3.37 1.38
N LEU A 73 -25.07 -3.32 1.28
CA LEU A 73 -24.30 -4.22 0.42
C LEU A 73 -24.41 -5.67 0.90
N ALA A 74 -24.29 -5.91 2.21
CA ALA A 74 -24.46 -7.24 2.80
C ALA A 74 -25.86 -7.81 2.52
N ALA A 75 -26.91 -6.99 2.64
CA ALA A 75 -28.27 -7.39 2.30
C ALA A 75 -28.42 -7.76 0.81
N LYS A 76 -27.79 -7.00 -0.10
CA LYS A 76 -27.76 -7.32 -1.54
C LYS A 76 -27.01 -8.61 -1.84
N VAL A 77 -25.86 -8.84 -1.19
CA VAL A 77 -25.09 -10.08 -1.33
C VAL A 77 -25.93 -11.28 -0.89
N ALA A 78 -26.60 -11.20 0.27
CA ALA A 78 -27.49 -12.27 0.73
C ALA A 78 -28.65 -12.56 -0.25
N GLN A 79 -29.20 -11.52 -0.89
CA GLN A 79 -30.20 -11.68 -1.94
C GLN A 79 -29.64 -12.37 -3.19
N LEU A 80 -28.43 -11.97 -3.63
CA LEU A 80 -27.73 -12.59 -4.76
C LEU A 80 -27.37 -14.06 -4.48
N GLU A 81 -26.94 -14.39 -3.26
CA GLU A 81 -26.67 -15.77 -2.84
C GLU A 81 -27.93 -16.64 -2.91
N LEU A 82 -29.08 -16.12 -2.48
CA LEU A 82 -30.38 -16.80 -2.62
C LEU A 82 -30.78 -16.98 -4.09
N SER A 83 -30.55 -15.97 -4.94
CA SER A 83 -30.78 -16.07 -6.39
C SER A 83 -29.89 -17.12 -7.05
N LEU A 84 -28.60 -17.17 -6.67
CA LEU A 84 -27.64 -18.14 -7.20
C LEU A 84 -27.99 -19.59 -6.80
N GLN A 85 -28.45 -19.82 -5.56
CA GLN A 85 -28.92 -21.14 -5.12
C GLN A 85 -30.14 -21.63 -5.93
N ASN A 86 -31.03 -20.72 -6.32
CA ASN A 86 -32.20 -21.05 -7.12
C ASN A 86 -31.85 -21.34 -8.60
N GLU A 87 -30.84 -20.66 -9.16
CA GLU A 87 -30.32 -20.97 -10.50
C GLU A 87 -29.53 -22.30 -10.54
N GLN A 88 -28.72 -22.58 -9.52
CA GLN A 88 -27.97 -23.85 -9.41
C GLN A 88 -28.91 -25.06 -9.33
N ALA A 89 -30.07 -24.94 -8.66
CA ALA A 89 -31.09 -25.98 -8.65
C ALA A 89 -31.68 -26.28 -10.04
N SER A 90 -31.61 -25.34 -10.99
CA SER A 90 -32.07 -25.54 -12.38
C SER A 90 -31.02 -26.21 -13.29
N LEU A 91 -29.76 -26.26 -12.86
CA LEU A 91 -28.62 -26.80 -13.65
C LEU A 91 -28.19 -28.22 -13.24
N VAL A 92 -28.80 -28.83 -12.20
CA VAL A 92 -28.42 -30.17 -11.71
C VAL A 92 -28.81 -31.33 -12.66
N SER A 93 -29.35 -31.05 -13.86
CA SER A 93 -29.68 -32.12 -14.82
C SER A 93 -28.52 -32.57 -15.73
N ASN A 94 -27.33 -31.98 -15.67
CA ASN A 94 -26.19 -32.39 -16.52
C ASN A 94 -24.86 -32.36 -15.76
N THR A 95 -24.63 -33.33 -14.86
CA THR A 95 -23.31 -33.54 -14.26
C THR A 95 -22.42 -34.32 -15.24
N LYS A 96 -21.59 -33.62 -16.02
CA LYS A 96 -20.33 -34.21 -16.49
C LYS A 96 -19.38 -34.31 -15.29
N ALA A 97 -18.70 -35.43 -15.16
CA ALA A 97 -17.74 -35.68 -14.09
C ALA A 97 -16.70 -34.56 -14.05
N ALA A 98 -16.65 -33.83 -12.93
CA ALA A 98 -15.62 -32.84 -12.69
C ALA A 98 -14.29 -33.57 -12.43
N THR A 99 -13.35 -33.39 -13.35
CA THR A 99 -11.93 -33.71 -13.11
C THR A 99 -11.47 -32.85 -11.94
N ILE A 100 -10.95 -33.46 -10.87
CA ILE A 100 -10.36 -32.71 -9.76
C ILE A 100 -9.04 -32.13 -10.24
N HIS A 101 -9.08 -30.91 -10.78
CA HIS A 101 -7.88 -30.11 -11.03
C HIS A 101 -7.39 -29.60 -9.67
N THR A 102 -6.21 -30.02 -9.27
CA THR A 102 -5.54 -29.46 -8.09
C THR A 102 -4.86 -28.18 -8.54
N GLU A 103 -5.35 -27.03 -8.08
CA GLU A 103 -4.71 -25.74 -8.33
C GLU A 103 -3.26 -25.76 -7.82
N GLU A 104 -2.31 -25.52 -8.73
CA GLU A 104 -0.90 -25.44 -8.37
C GLU A 104 -0.61 -24.07 -7.72
N VAL A 105 -0.06 -24.08 -6.51
CA VAL A 105 0.24 -22.86 -5.74
C VAL A 105 1.75 -22.72 -5.55
N ILE A 106 2.30 -21.61 -6.02
CA ILE A 106 3.72 -21.27 -5.84
C ILE A 106 3.92 -20.44 -4.57
N THR A 107 4.94 -20.80 -3.81
CA THR A 107 5.31 -20.19 -2.52
C THR A 107 6.82 -19.93 -2.49
N VAL A 108 7.26 -19.14 -1.50
CA VAL A 108 8.67 -18.97 -1.15
C VAL A 108 8.90 -19.39 0.30
N THR A 109 10.16 -19.65 0.65
CA THR A 109 10.55 -20.20 1.96
C THR A 109 10.76 -19.16 3.05
N ASN A 110 10.88 -17.89 2.67
CA ASN A 110 11.27 -16.79 3.56
C ASN A 110 10.11 -15.89 4.01
N GLY A 111 8.86 -16.23 3.72
CA GLY A 111 7.68 -15.53 4.25
C GLY A 111 7.41 -15.85 5.72
N GLU A 112 6.75 -14.92 6.42
CA GLU A 112 6.43 -15.07 7.86
C GLU A 112 5.27 -16.05 8.09
N LYS A 113 5.35 -16.81 9.18
CA LYS A 113 4.37 -17.84 9.57
C LYS A 113 3.18 -17.26 10.32
N ASP A 114 3.36 -16.11 10.97
CA ASP A 114 2.32 -15.43 11.73
C ASP A 114 1.27 -14.73 10.84
N GLY A 115 0.02 -14.72 11.32
CA GLY A 115 -1.13 -14.15 10.64
C GLY A 115 -2.02 -15.20 9.96
N ARG A 116 -3.02 -14.72 9.23
CA ARG A 116 -3.93 -15.57 8.44
C ARG A 116 -3.82 -15.26 6.96
N TRP A 117 -4.05 -16.26 6.13
CA TRP A 117 -4.28 -16.03 4.70
C TRP A 117 -5.59 -15.27 4.50
N GLY A 118 -5.56 -14.27 3.62
CA GLY A 118 -6.73 -13.57 3.13
C GLY A 118 -7.57 -14.43 2.19
N ARG A 119 -8.51 -13.78 1.48
CA ARG A 119 -9.24 -14.42 0.40
C ARG A 119 -8.33 -14.58 -0.82
N LEU A 120 -8.63 -15.58 -1.64
CA LEU A 120 -8.06 -15.69 -2.98
C LEU A 120 -8.67 -14.58 -3.84
N GLU A 121 -7.80 -13.74 -4.38
CA GLU A 121 -8.15 -12.77 -5.40
C GLU A 121 -7.67 -13.31 -6.75
N SER A 122 -8.57 -13.44 -7.72
CA SER A 122 -8.29 -14.08 -9.00
C SER A 122 -8.46 -13.12 -10.17
N CYS A 123 -7.58 -13.24 -11.16
CA CYS A 123 -7.80 -12.63 -12.47
C CYS A 123 -9.07 -13.24 -13.12
N PRO A 124 -9.80 -12.46 -13.95
CA PRO A 124 -10.92 -12.99 -14.71
C PRO A 124 -10.53 -14.18 -15.60
N THR A 125 -11.47 -15.08 -15.87
CA THR A 125 -11.28 -16.18 -16.83
C THR A 125 -10.79 -15.67 -18.18
N GLY A 126 -9.83 -16.36 -18.78
CA GLY A 126 -9.15 -15.97 -20.00
C GLY A 126 -8.01 -14.99 -19.80
N SER A 127 -7.73 -14.56 -18.56
CA SER A 127 -6.66 -13.62 -18.24
C SER A 127 -5.73 -14.12 -17.13
N ARG A 128 -4.53 -13.56 -17.11
CA ARG A 128 -3.44 -13.85 -16.18
C ARG A 128 -2.69 -12.58 -15.82
N ALA A 129 -1.86 -12.68 -14.79
CA ALA A 129 -1.12 -11.56 -14.25
C ALA A 129 0.03 -11.12 -15.17
N VAL A 130 0.07 -9.84 -15.53
CA VAL A 130 1.08 -9.25 -16.43
C VAL A 130 1.90 -8.13 -15.81
N GLY A 131 1.49 -7.61 -14.67
CA GLY A 131 2.24 -6.60 -13.95
C GLY A 131 1.85 -6.48 -12.49
N TYR A 132 2.59 -5.65 -11.76
CA TYR A 132 2.31 -5.35 -10.37
C TYR A 132 2.68 -3.91 -9.99
N GLN A 133 2.13 -3.48 -8.86
CA GLN A 133 2.47 -2.24 -8.19
C GLN A 133 2.46 -2.48 -6.68
N THR A 134 3.38 -1.83 -5.98
CA THR A 134 3.47 -1.89 -4.51
C THR A 134 3.25 -0.52 -3.90
N GLN A 135 2.65 -0.51 -2.71
CA GLN A 135 2.65 0.63 -1.82
C GLN A 135 3.62 0.34 -0.67
N ASN A 136 4.65 1.15 -0.53
CA ASN A 136 5.73 0.94 0.43
C ASN A 136 5.78 2.11 1.41
N LYS A 137 5.86 1.84 2.70
CA LYS A 137 6.22 2.86 3.69
C LYS A 137 7.73 2.91 3.77
N PHE A 138 8.31 4.09 3.59
CA PHE A 138 9.74 4.32 3.71
C PHE A 138 10.01 5.03 5.03
N GLU A 139 11.16 4.74 5.63
CA GLU A 139 11.61 5.39 6.86
C GLU A 139 11.69 6.92 6.64
N ALA A 140 11.02 7.68 7.49
CA ALA A 140 11.20 9.13 7.54
C ALA A 140 12.61 9.45 8.07
N LEU A 141 13.17 10.60 7.70
CA LEU A 141 14.50 11.10 8.14
C LEU A 141 14.64 11.32 9.67
N PHE A 142 13.70 10.84 10.49
CA PHE A 142 13.69 10.99 11.95
C PHE A 142 13.70 9.58 12.59
N GLU A 143 14.78 9.29 13.32
CA GLU A 143 15.28 7.98 13.80
C GLU A 143 14.38 7.16 14.76
N ASP A 144 13.09 7.47 14.93
CA ASP A 144 12.30 6.92 16.05
C ASP A 144 11.01 6.20 15.68
N VAL A 145 10.73 5.98 14.38
CA VAL A 145 9.57 5.18 13.96
C VAL A 145 10.01 4.11 12.98
N ASP A 146 9.82 2.85 13.39
CA ASP A 146 9.99 1.69 12.53
C ASP A 146 8.86 1.69 11.49
N GLU A 147 9.18 2.14 10.27
CA GLU A 147 8.20 2.43 9.22
C GLU A 147 8.59 1.81 7.88
N THR A 148 9.17 0.61 7.90
CA THR A 148 9.62 -0.05 6.66
C THR A 148 8.79 -1.30 6.35
N GLY A 149 8.14 -1.30 5.19
CA GLY A 149 7.37 -2.46 4.76
C GLY A 149 6.54 -2.24 3.49
N LEU A 150 6.22 -3.36 2.83
CA LEU A 150 5.25 -3.44 1.74
C LEU A 150 3.85 -3.57 2.35
N ASN A 151 3.06 -2.50 2.23
CA ASN A 151 1.72 -2.41 2.83
C ASN A 151 0.62 -2.88 1.89
N MET A 152 0.80 -2.70 0.57
CA MET A 152 -0.17 -3.14 -0.42
C MET A 152 0.52 -3.70 -1.65
N LEU A 153 -0.01 -4.83 -2.14
CA LEU A 153 0.37 -5.43 -3.42
C LEU A 153 -0.85 -5.41 -4.35
N VAL A 154 -0.67 -4.85 -5.53
CA VAL A 154 -1.66 -4.83 -6.60
C VAL A 154 -1.09 -5.58 -7.80
N ILE A 155 -1.86 -6.48 -8.37
CA ILE A 155 -1.54 -7.24 -9.58
C ILE A 155 -2.49 -6.80 -10.70
N PHE A 156 -1.95 -6.66 -11.90
CA PHE A 156 -2.68 -6.27 -13.11
C PHE A 156 -2.89 -7.49 -13.99
N CYS A 157 -4.13 -7.74 -14.38
CA CYS A 157 -4.53 -8.84 -15.26
C CYS A 157 -4.58 -8.36 -16.74
N ASP A 158 -4.35 -9.27 -17.69
CA ASP A 158 -4.40 -9.01 -19.13
C ASP A 158 -5.80 -9.19 -19.74
N ASP A 159 -6.80 -8.60 -19.10
CA ASP A 159 -8.17 -8.54 -19.63
C ASP A 159 -8.49 -7.16 -20.23
N PRO A 160 -9.52 -7.06 -21.11
CA PRO A 160 -9.93 -5.79 -21.71
C PRO A 160 -10.33 -4.69 -20.71
N LEU A 161 -10.73 -5.04 -19.49
CA LEU A 161 -11.10 -4.09 -18.44
C LEU A 161 -9.91 -3.68 -17.56
N GLN A 162 -8.72 -4.25 -17.80
CA GLN A 162 -7.51 -4.03 -17.00
C GLN A 162 -7.77 -4.25 -15.51
N THR A 163 -8.36 -5.39 -15.21
CA THR A 163 -8.74 -5.81 -13.86
C THR A 163 -7.52 -5.80 -12.95
N LYS A 164 -7.73 -5.34 -11.72
CA LYS A 164 -6.72 -5.29 -10.67
C LYS A 164 -7.18 -6.14 -9.50
N ILE A 165 -6.35 -7.08 -9.10
CA ILE A 165 -6.51 -7.80 -7.84
C ILE A 165 -5.53 -7.23 -6.83
N SER A 166 -5.92 -7.18 -5.56
CA SER A 166 -5.10 -6.53 -4.53
C SER A 166 -5.14 -7.23 -3.21
N SER A 167 -4.06 -7.10 -2.43
CA SER A 167 -4.10 -7.37 -1.00
C SER A 167 -5.17 -6.49 -0.32
N PRO A 168 -5.54 -6.79 0.94
CA PRO A 168 -6.31 -5.84 1.75
C PRO A 168 -5.69 -4.44 1.74
N VAL A 169 -6.55 -3.43 1.85
CA VAL A 169 -6.15 -2.02 1.77
C VAL A 169 -5.11 -1.70 2.84
N GLY A 170 -3.93 -1.23 2.41
CA GLY A 170 -2.92 -0.64 3.30
C GLY A 170 -3.29 0.80 3.65
N PHE A 171 -3.00 1.23 4.87
CA PHE A 171 -3.40 2.56 5.36
C PHE A 171 -2.39 3.67 5.05
N LEU A 172 -1.12 3.33 4.75
CA LEU A 172 0.00 4.26 4.65
C LEU A 172 1.03 3.83 3.57
N GLY A 173 1.85 4.77 3.11
CA GLY A 173 2.98 4.52 2.21
C GLY A 173 2.83 5.13 0.80
N ASP A 174 3.94 5.14 0.07
CA ASP A 174 4.05 5.70 -1.28
C ASP A 174 3.94 4.61 -2.35
N TRP A 175 3.12 4.91 -3.37
CA TRP A 175 2.99 4.06 -4.54
C TRP A 175 4.28 4.05 -5.37
N GLN A 176 4.78 2.85 -5.62
CA GLN A 176 5.90 2.64 -6.52
C GLN A 176 5.45 2.69 -7.99
N PRO A 177 6.37 2.95 -8.94
CA PRO A 177 6.05 2.82 -10.35
C PRO A 177 5.55 1.42 -10.71
N ILE A 178 4.55 1.35 -11.57
CA ILE A 178 4.01 0.10 -12.11
C ILE A 178 5.14 -0.63 -12.87
N ARG A 179 5.22 -1.95 -12.66
CA ARG A 179 6.14 -2.84 -13.39
C ARG A 179 5.35 -3.88 -14.15
N GLU A 180 5.55 -3.94 -15.46
CA GLU A 180 4.84 -4.84 -16.36
C GLU A 180 5.81 -5.66 -17.22
N CYS A 181 5.38 -6.89 -17.50
CA CYS A 181 5.94 -7.71 -18.54
C CYS A 181 5.76 -7.03 -19.90
N VAL A 182 6.62 -7.40 -20.85
CA VAL A 182 6.45 -6.93 -22.23
C VAL A 182 5.14 -7.49 -22.77
N ALA A 183 4.46 -6.73 -23.64
CA ALA A 183 3.22 -7.17 -24.28
C ALA A 183 3.32 -8.61 -24.83
N GLY A 184 2.32 -9.44 -24.54
CA GLY A 184 2.31 -10.86 -24.88
C GLY A 184 3.10 -11.78 -23.94
N SER A 185 3.73 -11.24 -22.89
CA SER A 185 4.39 -12.00 -21.81
C SER A 185 3.63 -11.83 -20.49
N TYR A 186 3.79 -12.78 -19.58
CA TYR A 186 3.06 -12.84 -18.30
C TYR A 186 3.99 -13.17 -17.13
N MET A 187 3.55 -12.88 -15.90
CA MET A 187 4.29 -13.22 -14.68
C MET A 187 4.17 -14.71 -14.37
N LYS A 188 5.28 -15.37 -14.04
CA LYS A 188 5.36 -16.83 -13.84
C LYS A 188 6.04 -17.27 -12.55
N SER A 189 6.84 -16.43 -11.91
CA SER A 189 7.52 -16.75 -10.65
C SER A 189 7.78 -15.46 -9.89
N PHE A 190 8.00 -15.57 -8.58
CA PHE A 190 8.27 -14.43 -7.72
C PHE A 190 9.35 -14.73 -6.69
N ARG A 191 9.89 -13.68 -6.09
CA ARG A 191 10.69 -13.77 -4.87
C ARG A 191 10.45 -12.56 -3.98
N MET A 192 10.69 -12.73 -2.69
CA MET A 192 10.49 -11.68 -1.70
C MET A 192 11.79 -11.26 -1.02
N ARG A 193 11.87 -9.98 -0.68
CA ARG A 193 12.84 -9.44 0.25
C ARG A 193 12.18 -9.24 1.59
N VAL A 194 12.79 -9.80 2.61
CA VAL A 194 12.18 -9.91 3.92
C VAL A 194 13.18 -9.47 4.99
N SER A 195 12.73 -8.63 5.93
CA SER A 195 13.52 -8.27 7.12
C SER A 195 13.64 -9.50 8.04
N PRO A 196 14.83 -9.82 8.58
CA PRO A 196 14.95 -10.92 9.52
C PRO A 196 14.18 -10.60 10.81
N ALA A 197 13.30 -11.52 11.26
CA ALA A 197 12.72 -11.47 12.59
C ALA A 197 13.81 -11.35 13.66
N GLY A 198 13.54 -10.52 14.68
CA GLY A 198 14.35 -10.50 15.89
C GLY A 198 15.58 -9.58 15.87
N GLN A 199 15.64 -8.58 14.97
CA GLN A 199 16.43 -7.40 15.32
C GLN A 199 15.76 -6.74 16.52
N LEU A 200 16.49 -6.71 17.63
CA LEU A 200 16.14 -5.88 18.78
C LEU A 200 16.04 -4.45 18.26
N SER A 201 14.84 -3.88 18.27
CA SER A 201 14.75 -2.42 18.28
C SER A 201 15.46 -1.91 19.55
N ASP A 202 15.90 -0.65 19.57
CA ASP A 202 16.46 -0.01 20.78
C ASP A 202 15.51 -0.06 22.00
N ARG A 203 14.27 -0.52 21.80
CA ARG A 203 13.23 -0.73 22.81
C ARG A 203 13.08 -2.18 23.27
N ASN A 204 13.98 -3.08 22.89
CA ASN A 204 13.93 -4.51 23.25
C ASN A 204 12.60 -5.17 22.81
N THR A 205 12.05 -4.71 21.69
CA THR A 205 10.94 -5.37 20.99
C THR A 205 11.50 -6.07 19.77
N THR A 206 11.17 -7.35 19.59
CA THR A 206 11.44 -8.05 18.33
C THR A 206 10.41 -7.60 17.31
N ASP A 207 10.86 -6.93 16.25
CA ASP A 207 9.99 -6.75 15.09
C ASP A 207 9.76 -8.11 14.42
N ASN A 208 8.52 -8.29 13.95
CA ASN A 208 8.13 -9.48 13.21
C ASN A 208 8.62 -9.32 11.77
N THR A 209 9.05 -10.42 11.17
CA THR A 209 9.43 -10.51 9.75
C THR A 209 8.33 -9.92 8.85
N ALA A 210 8.63 -8.86 8.10
CA ALA A 210 7.72 -8.28 7.11
C ALA A 210 8.30 -8.31 5.68
N ILE A 211 7.42 -8.38 4.68
CA ILE A 211 7.82 -8.22 3.28
C ILE A 211 8.23 -6.75 3.08
N ASN A 212 9.47 -6.55 2.66
CA ASN A 212 9.99 -5.23 2.29
C ASN A 212 9.90 -4.97 0.78
N ASN A 213 10.01 -6.04 0.00
CA ASN A 213 10.08 -5.92 -1.44
C ASN A 213 9.69 -7.24 -2.11
N ILE A 214 9.25 -7.14 -3.36
CA ILE A 214 8.84 -8.29 -4.16
C ILE A 214 9.30 -8.08 -5.60
N ARG A 215 9.70 -9.18 -6.25
CA ARG A 215 10.04 -9.20 -7.68
C ARG A 215 9.34 -10.36 -8.35
N PHE A 216 9.07 -10.19 -9.63
CA PHE A 216 8.48 -11.21 -10.47
C PHE A 216 9.37 -11.48 -11.68
N THR A 217 9.30 -12.70 -12.20
CA THR A 217 9.91 -13.09 -13.46
C THR A 217 8.81 -13.28 -14.50
N CYS A 218 9.02 -12.72 -15.69
CA CYS A 218 8.14 -12.85 -16.84
C CYS A 218 8.44 -14.12 -17.65
N SER A 219 7.47 -14.58 -18.43
CA SER A 219 7.61 -15.72 -19.36
C SER A 219 8.73 -15.57 -20.38
N ASN A 220 9.11 -14.34 -20.73
CA ASN A 220 10.26 -14.05 -21.59
C ASN A 220 11.61 -13.98 -20.85
N GLY A 221 11.65 -14.32 -19.56
CA GLY A 221 12.86 -14.31 -18.73
C GLY A 221 13.23 -12.95 -18.13
N ARG A 222 12.48 -11.88 -18.41
CA ARG A 222 12.72 -10.56 -17.81
C ARG A 222 12.28 -10.52 -16.35
N GLU A 223 13.12 -9.98 -15.49
CA GLU A 223 12.78 -9.69 -14.09
C GLU A 223 12.13 -8.30 -13.96
N LEU A 224 11.01 -8.23 -13.26
CA LEU A 224 10.31 -6.99 -12.92
C LEU A 224 10.76 -6.47 -11.56
N ARG A 225 11.61 -5.44 -11.58
CA ARG A 225 12.27 -4.88 -10.39
C ARG A 225 11.61 -3.57 -9.95
N SER A 226 10.87 -3.58 -8.85
CA SER A 226 10.51 -2.35 -8.13
C SER A 226 11.69 -1.90 -7.25
N GLU A 227 11.72 -0.61 -6.92
CA GLU A 227 12.70 -0.09 -5.96
C GLU A 227 12.41 -0.66 -4.57
N GLY A 228 11.15 -0.50 -4.10
CA GLY A 228 10.64 -1.06 -2.84
C GLY A 228 11.53 -0.74 -1.63
N ASN A 229 11.30 -1.37 -0.48
CA ASN A 229 12.18 -1.19 0.66
C ASN A 229 13.51 -1.94 0.46
N THR A 230 14.59 -1.38 0.99
CA THR A 230 15.95 -1.91 0.86
C THR A 230 16.44 -2.67 2.09
N GLY A 231 15.62 -2.80 3.13
CA GLY A 231 15.91 -3.62 4.31
C GLY A 231 15.80 -5.13 4.05
N GLY A 232 16.53 -5.92 4.82
CA GLY A 232 16.45 -7.39 4.79
C GLY A 232 17.13 -8.07 3.61
N THR A 233 16.85 -9.36 3.43
CA THR A 233 17.49 -10.24 2.44
C THR A 233 16.49 -10.81 1.44
N TRP A 234 16.92 -10.96 0.19
CA TRP A 234 16.14 -11.67 -0.82
C TRP A 234 16.18 -13.17 -0.57
N GLY A 235 15.03 -13.82 -0.58
CA GLY A 235 14.93 -15.28 -0.66
C GLY A 235 15.15 -15.80 -2.07
N ASP A 236 15.08 -17.12 -2.19
CA ASP A 236 15.08 -17.80 -3.48
C ASP A 236 13.78 -17.51 -4.26
N TYR A 237 13.85 -17.75 -5.57
CA TYR A 237 12.67 -17.72 -6.42
C TYR A 237 11.73 -18.89 -6.11
N SER A 238 10.43 -18.63 -6.21
CA SER A 238 9.41 -19.67 -6.21
C SER A 238 9.58 -20.61 -7.40
N ALA A 239 8.88 -21.74 -7.36
CA ALA A 239 8.59 -22.50 -8.58
C ALA A 239 7.91 -21.62 -9.65
N GLU A 240 7.93 -22.09 -10.89
CA GLU A 240 7.39 -21.37 -12.05
C GLU A 240 6.01 -21.92 -12.42
N CYS A 241 5.02 -21.03 -12.55
CA CYS A 241 3.77 -21.35 -13.21
C CYS A 241 3.99 -21.43 -14.72
N LEU A 242 3.70 -22.59 -15.32
CA LEU A 242 3.87 -22.81 -16.76
C LEU A 242 3.02 -21.83 -17.59
N ASP A 243 1.76 -21.69 -17.20
CA ASP A 243 0.77 -20.85 -17.89
C ASP A 243 0.58 -19.48 -17.22
N GLY A 244 1.41 -19.14 -16.24
CA GLY A 244 1.38 -17.86 -15.55
C GLY A 244 0.53 -17.88 -14.28
N ILE A 245 0.49 -16.71 -13.63
CA ILE A 245 -0.17 -16.52 -12.34
C ILE A 245 -1.61 -16.02 -12.58
N CYS A 246 -2.59 -16.69 -11.97
CA CYS A 246 -4.01 -16.34 -12.08
C CYS A 246 -4.62 -15.91 -10.74
N GLY A 247 -4.01 -16.25 -9.61
CA GLY A 247 -4.54 -15.92 -8.29
C GLY A 247 -3.48 -15.47 -7.30
N MET A 248 -3.92 -14.72 -6.30
CA MET A 248 -3.07 -14.22 -5.21
C MET A 248 -3.79 -14.36 -3.87
N GLU A 249 -3.08 -14.87 -2.88
CA GLU A 249 -3.47 -14.81 -1.47
C GLU A 249 -2.34 -14.18 -0.66
N THR A 250 -2.69 -13.21 0.18
CA THR A 250 -1.73 -12.52 1.05
C THR A 250 -1.97 -12.89 2.51
N ARG A 251 -0.88 -13.05 3.27
CA ARG A 251 -0.91 -13.28 4.70
C ARG A 251 -0.69 -11.97 5.45
N PHE A 252 -1.53 -11.72 6.43
CA PHE A 252 -1.46 -10.52 7.27
C PHE A 252 -2.07 -10.81 8.65
N ARG A 253 -1.78 -9.93 9.62
CA ARG A 253 -2.40 -9.96 10.95
C ARG A 253 -3.62 -9.03 10.97
N PRO A 254 -4.85 -9.54 11.21
CA PRO A 254 -6.07 -8.74 11.18
C PRO A 254 -6.31 -7.89 12.44
N ASP A 255 -5.45 -8.01 13.44
CA ASP A 255 -5.65 -7.59 14.83
C ASP A 255 -5.24 -6.13 15.15
N GLY A 256 -4.94 -5.31 14.13
CA GLY A 256 -4.75 -3.89 14.31
C GLY A 256 -6.07 -3.11 14.29
N GLY A 257 -6.63 -2.77 15.46
CA GLY A 257 -7.70 -1.76 15.52
C GLY A 257 -7.27 -0.42 14.88
N LEU A 258 -8.15 0.57 14.80
CA LEU A 258 -7.89 1.90 14.19
C LEU A 258 -6.63 2.64 14.74
N LEU A 259 -6.11 2.19 15.89
CA LEU A 259 -5.00 2.77 16.64
C LEU A 259 -3.74 1.89 16.69
N VAL A 260 -3.79 0.71 16.08
CA VAL A 260 -2.66 -0.23 16.05
C VAL A 260 -2.30 -0.41 14.59
N ASP A 261 -1.03 -0.20 14.26
CA ASP A 261 -0.50 -0.30 12.90
C ASP A 261 -0.93 -1.64 12.29
N ASN A 262 -1.80 -1.57 11.27
CA ASN A 262 -2.22 -2.73 10.50
C ASN A 262 -1.03 -3.12 9.62
N THR A 263 -0.19 -3.92 10.27
CA THR A 263 1.21 -4.18 9.96
C THR A 263 1.34 -4.81 8.58
N ALA A 264 2.40 -4.44 7.87
CA ALA A 264 2.77 -4.85 6.51
C ALA A 264 2.46 -6.32 6.13
N LEU A 265 2.43 -6.62 4.83
CA LEU A 265 2.21 -7.99 4.35
C LEU A 265 3.31 -8.93 4.88
N ASN A 266 2.89 -10.05 5.46
CA ASN A 266 3.78 -11.04 6.09
C ASN A 266 4.25 -12.11 5.10
N ASP A 267 3.37 -12.51 4.19
CA ASP A 267 3.63 -13.51 3.17
C ASP A 267 2.69 -13.32 1.97
N VAL A 268 3.05 -13.88 0.82
CA VAL A 268 2.17 -13.99 -0.36
C VAL A 268 2.40 -15.32 -1.06
N ARG A 269 1.32 -15.91 -1.55
CA ARG A 269 1.36 -17.07 -2.44
C ARG A 269 0.51 -16.80 -3.68
N PHE A 270 0.86 -17.46 -4.77
CA PHE A 270 0.17 -17.28 -6.04
C PHE A 270 -0.33 -18.60 -6.58
N THR A 271 -1.54 -18.58 -7.13
CA THR A 271 -2.14 -19.72 -7.84
C THR A 271 -1.77 -19.64 -9.31
N CYS A 272 -1.23 -20.73 -9.84
CA CYS A 272 -0.96 -20.88 -11.25
C CYS A 272 -2.25 -21.10 -12.03
N CYS A 273 -2.31 -20.55 -13.24
CA CYS A 273 -3.39 -20.80 -14.17
C CYS A 273 -3.41 -22.28 -14.57
N THR A 274 -4.60 -22.83 -14.72
CA THR A 274 -4.87 -24.09 -15.42
C THR A 274 -5.25 -23.82 -16.88
N PRO A 275 -5.24 -24.83 -17.76
CA PRO A 275 -5.78 -24.68 -19.11
C PRO A 275 -7.22 -24.15 -19.12
N ASP A 276 -8.07 -24.65 -18.22
CA ASP A 276 -9.47 -24.26 -18.10
C ASP A 276 -9.63 -22.78 -17.71
N ASP A 277 -8.74 -22.24 -16.87
CA ASP A 277 -8.75 -20.81 -16.49
C ASP A 277 -8.50 -19.89 -17.69
N LEU A 278 -7.87 -20.40 -18.74
CA LEU A 278 -7.47 -19.66 -19.93
C LEU A 278 -8.39 -19.90 -21.12
N GLU A 279 -9.28 -20.90 -21.04
CA GLU A 279 -10.32 -21.11 -22.03
C GLU A 279 -11.41 -20.05 -21.86
N LEU A 280 -11.45 -19.09 -22.79
CA LEU A 280 -12.62 -18.24 -22.97
C LEU A 280 -13.75 -19.14 -23.46
N PHE A 281 -14.80 -19.32 -22.65
CA PHE A 281 -16.03 -19.98 -23.10
C PHE A 281 -16.57 -19.20 -24.30
N THR A 282 -16.31 -19.72 -25.51
CA THR A 282 -16.98 -19.27 -26.72
C THR A 282 -18.37 -19.91 -26.72
N GLU A 283 -19.39 -19.13 -26.37
CA GLU A 283 -20.79 -19.46 -26.72
C GLU A 283 -21.04 -19.23 -28.22
#